data_AF-A0A3P9I6D8-F1
#
_entry.id   AF-A0A3P9I6D8-F1
#
_cell.length_a   1.000
_cell.length_b   1.000
_cell.length_c   1.000
_cell.angle_alpha   90.00
_cell.angle_beta   90.00
_cell.angle_gamma   90.00
#
_symmetry.space_group_name_H-M   'P 1'
#
loop_
_entity.id
_entity.type
_entity.pdbx_description
1 polymer ?
#
loop_
_entity_poly.entity_id
_entity_poly.type
_entity_poly.pdbx_seq_one_letter_code
_entity_poly.pdbx_strand_id
1 'polypeptide(L)'
;MQFPGSALKEALLCAQSEGRLTAGVYESAKIMNEDPDSVSFCVLAMDEQFQCDIALQIHFTLIQSFCFDNDISIVRVSDMQRLADIAGDKAEELEDAHCVLITNPADGSWEEPALEKLHLFCEESRRLNDWVPEISLPER
;
A
#
# COMPACT_ATOMS: atom_id res chain seq x y z
N MET A 1 -10.01 6.64 -18.97
CA MET A 1 -9.21 5.69 -18.16
C MET A 1 -8.93 6.39 -16.85
N GLN A 2 -9.45 5.85 -15.75
CA GLN A 2 -9.19 6.40 -14.41
C GLN A 2 -7.71 6.11 -14.10
N PHE A 3 -6.96 7.12 -13.69
CA PHE A 3 -5.52 6.98 -13.43
C PHE A 3 -5.30 6.10 -12.19
N PRO A 4 -4.27 5.23 -12.15
CA PRO A 4 -4.01 4.34 -11.01
C PRO A 4 -3.90 5.11 -9.68
N GLY A 5 -3.40 6.35 -9.70
CA GLY A 5 -3.37 7.23 -8.52
C GLY A 5 -4.76 7.60 -7.97
N SER A 6 -5.75 7.81 -8.83
CA SER A 6 -7.12 8.10 -8.37
C SER A 6 -7.82 6.87 -7.80
N ALA A 7 -7.55 5.68 -8.36
CA ALA A 7 -8.02 4.42 -7.79
C ALA A 7 -7.34 4.14 -6.44
N LEU A 8 -6.04 4.40 -6.32
CA LEU A 8 -5.30 4.26 -5.06
C LEU A 8 -5.88 5.18 -3.97
N LYS A 9 -6.13 6.44 -4.30
CA LYS A 9 -6.78 7.39 -3.38
C LYS A 9 -8.16 6.92 -2.93
N GLU A 10 -9.00 6.45 -3.86
CA GLU A 10 -10.34 5.95 -3.57
C GLU A 10 -10.29 4.73 -2.63
N ALA A 11 -9.43 3.75 -2.95
CA ALA A 11 -9.22 2.54 -2.15
C ALA A 11 -8.73 2.83 -0.73
N LEU A 12 -7.78 3.77 -0.59
CA LEU A 12 -7.28 4.18 0.72
C LEU A 12 -8.39 4.85 1.56
N LEU A 13 -9.20 5.73 0.97
CA LEU A 13 -10.30 6.40 1.70
C LEU A 13 -11.41 5.42 2.10
N CYS A 14 -11.77 4.48 1.23
CA CYS A 14 -12.74 3.45 1.55
C CYS A 14 -12.23 2.54 2.67
N ALA A 15 -11.01 2.01 2.54
CA ALA A 15 -10.38 1.18 3.56
C ALA A 15 -10.22 1.91 4.90
N GLN A 16 -9.91 3.21 4.88
CA GLN A 16 -9.86 4.03 6.09
C GLN A 16 -11.23 4.09 6.77
N SER A 17 -12.29 4.42 6.02
CA SER A 17 -13.64 4.56 6.56
C SER A 17 -14.18 3.27 7.19
N GLU A 18 -13.67 2.13 6.73
CA GLU A 18 -14.04 0.79 7.20
C GLU A 18 -13.07 0.23 8.25
N GLY A 19 -12.02 0.98 8.62
CA GLY A 19 -11.03 0.56 9.62
C GLY A 19 -10.13 -0.59 9.16
N ARG A 20 -9.91 -0.73 7.84
CA ARG A 20 -9.11 -1.78 7.19
C ARG A 20 -7.70 -1.33 6.80
N LEU A 21 -7.29 -0.14 7.21
CA LEU A 21 -5.95 0.36 7.01
C LEU A 21 -5.05 0.05 8.20
N THR A 22 -3.86 -0.46 7.89
CA THR A 22 -2.74 -0.50 8.83
C THR A 22 -1.61 0.31 8.25
N ALA A 23 -0.98 1.15 9.06
CA ALA A 23 0.12 2.00 8.62
C ALA A 23 1.31 1.83 9.56
N GLY A 24 2.52 1.91 8.99
CA GLY A 24 3.77 1.63 9.67
C GLY A 24 4.37 0.31 9.21
N VAL A 25 5.70 0.29 9.06
CA VAL A 25 6.46 -0.89 8.60
C VAL A 25 6.33 -2.05 9.57
N TYR A 26 6.40 -1.78 10.87
CA TYR A 26 6.37 -2.80 11.91
C TYR A 26 4.98 -3.40 12.09
N GLU A 27 3.95 -2.55 12.09
CA GLU A 27 2.54 -2.93 12.19
C GLU A 27 2.14 -3.76 10.97
N SER A 28 2.58 -3.34 9.78
CA SER A 28 2.37 -4.08 8.54
C SER A 28 3.03 -5.45 8.58
N ALA A 29 4.31 -5.51 8.98
CA ALA A 29 5.03 -6.77 9.13
C ALA A 29 4.40 -7.69 10.19
N LYS A 30 3.81 -7.12 11.25
CA LYS A 30 3.11 -7.90 12.28
C LYS A 30 1.88 -8.58 11.69
N ILE A 31 1.02 -7.86 10.96
CA ILE A 31 -0.16 -8.44 10.30
C ILE A 31 0.25 -9.50 9.29
N MET A 32 1.26 -9.22 8.46
CA MET A 32 1.80 -10.20 7.51
C MET A 32 2.24 -11.50 8.19
N ASN A 33 2.86 -11.42 9.37
CA ASN A 33 3.29 -12.61 10.11
C ASN A 33 2.13 -13.33 10.83
N GLU A 34 1.12 -12.61 11.29
CA GLU A 34 0.00 -13.17 12.06
C GLU A 34 -1.10 -13.74 11.15
N ASP A 35 -1.44 -13.04 10.07
CA ASP A 35 -2.54 -13.37 9.16
C ASP A 35 -2.29 -12.84 7.73
N PRO A 36 -1.42 -13.49 6.92
CA PRO A 36 -1.15 -13.09 5.53
C PRO A 36 -2.40 -13.04 4.65
N ASP A 37 -3.32 -13.98 4.84
CA ASP A 37 -4.51 -14.14 4.00
C ASP A 37 -5.48 -12.97 4.16
N SER A 38 -5.36 -12.22 5.27
CA SER A 38 -6.11 -10.99 5.48
C SER A 38 -5.62 -9.82 4.62
N VAL A 39 -4.38 -9.85 4.12
CA VAL A 39 -3.79 -8.71 3.41
C VAL A 39 -4.16 -8.75 1.94
N SER A 40 -4.80 -7.68 1.46
CA SER A 40 -5.21 -7.56 0.06
C SER A 40 -4.18 -6.77 -0.75
N PHE A 41 -3.72 -5.64 -0.21
CA PHE A 41 -2.90 -4.69 -0.96
C PHE A 41 -1.87 -3.99 -0.07
N CYS A 42 -0.69 -3.74 -0.61
CA CYS A 42 0.43 -3.10 0.08
C CYS A 42 0.91 -1.85 -0.67
N VAL A 43 1.14 -0.77 0.06
CA VAL A 43 1.70 0.49 -0.45
C VAL A 43 3.00 0.75 0.29
N LEU A 44 4.10 0.93 -0.45
CA LEU A 44 5.36 1.40 0.10
C LEU A 44 5.56 2.88 -0.23
N ALA A 45 5.82 3.68 0.79
CA ALA A 45 5.98 5.12 0.66
C ALA A 45 7.43 5.50 0.94
N MET A 46 8.07 6.13 -0.05
CA MET A 46 9.51 6.37 -0.01
C MET A 46 9.86 7.71 -0.64
N ASP A 47 10.07 8.71 0.21
CA ASP A 47 10.60 10.01 -0.23
C ASP A 47 12.12 9.93 -0.46
N GLU A 48 12.66 10.87 -1.26
CA GLU A 48 14.09 10.91 -1.61
C GLU A 48 15.03 10.94 -0.40
N GLN A 49 14.60 11.58 0.69
CA GLN A 49 15.38 11.70 1.92
C GLN A 49 15.66 10.36 2.61
N PHE A 50 14.83 9.34 2.37
CA PHE A 50 14.96 8.01 2.97
C PHE A 50 15.65 6.98 2.06
N GLN A 51 16.11 7.39 0.87
CA GLN A 51 16.87 6.52 -0.04
C GLN A 51 18.16 5.96 0.55
N CYS A 52 18.78 6.70 1.48
CA CYS A 52 20.02 6.29 2.13
C CYS A 52 19.80 5.54 3.46
N ASP A 53 18.56 5.36 3.91
CA ASP A 53 18.29 4.62 5.14
C ASP A 53 18.36 3.10 4.89
N ILE A 54 19.49 2.50 5.25
CA ILE A 54 19.75 1.07 5.06
C ILE A 54 18.73 0.22 5.83
N ALA A 55 18.33 0.62 7.04
CA ALA A 55 17.40 -0.15 7.85
C ALA A 55 16.03 -0.20 7.16
N LEU A 56 15.56 0.95 6.66
CA LEU A 56 14.32 1.02 5.91
C LEU A 56 14.37 0.23 4.60
N GLN A 57 15.49 0.31 3.86
CA GLN A 57 15.66 -0.48 2.64
C GLN A 57 15.63 -2.00 2.90
N ILE A 58 16.19 -2.45 4.03
CA ILE A 58 16.09 -3.85 4.45
C ILE A 58 14.63 -4.21 4.69
N HIS A 59 13.88 -3.40 5.44
CA HIS A 59 12.46 -3.65 5.70
C HIS A 59 11.62 -3.69 4.42
N PHE A 60 11.85 -2.76 3.49
CA PHE A 60 11.17 -2.78 2.19
C PHE A 60 11.47 -4.02 1.39
N THR A 61 12.73 -4.47 1.39
CA THR A 61 13.12 -5.72 0.71
C THR A 61 12.37 -6.92 1.32
N LEU A 62 12.28 -6.99 2.65
CA LEU A 62 11.55 -8.04 3.35
C LEU A 62 10.05 -8.02 3.03
N ILE A 63 9.42 -6.84 3.06
CA ILE A 63 8.00 -6.66 2.74
C ILE A 63 7.72 -7.02 1.27
N GLN A 64 8.57 -6.55 0.34
CA GLN A 64 8.42 -6.88 -1.08
C GLN A 64 8.52 -8.39 -1.33
N SER A 65 9.51 -9.06 -0.72
CA SER A 65 9.64 -10.51 -0.81
C SER A 65 8.39 -11.21 -0.27
N PHE A 66 7.89 -10.76 0.88
CA PHE A 66 6.69 -11.33 1.49
C PHE A 66 5.46 -11.16 0.58
N CYS A 67 5.23 -9.96 0.06
CA CYS A 67 4.10 -9.71 -0.83
C CYS A 67 4.20 -10.55 -2.10
N PHE A 68 5.40 -10.72 -2.65
CA PHE A 68 5.62 -11.56 -3.82
C PHE A 68 5.33 -13.04 -3.55
N ASP A 69 5.82 -13.57 -2.43
CA ASP A 69 5.65 -14.98 -2.05
C ASP A 69 4.18 -15.34 -1.75
N ASN A 70 3.38 -14.35 -1.34
CA ASN A 70 1.95 -14.53 -0.99
C ASN A 70 0.97 -13.94 -2.03
N ASP A 71 1.45 -13.54 -3.22
CA ASP A 71 0.65 -12.90 -4.29
C ASP A 71 -0.15 -11.66 -3.84
N ILE A 72 0.38 -10.92 -2.87
CA ILE A 72 -0.18 -9.64 -2.42
C ILE A 72 0.24 -8.56 -3.42
N SER A 73 -0.74 -7.83 -3.95
CA SER A 73 -0.46 -6.71 -4.86
C SER A 73 0.25 -5.58 -4.12
N ILE A 74 1.34 -5.07 -4.70
CA ILE A 74 2.20 -4.07 -4.07
C ILE A 74 2.56 -2.95 -5.03
N VAL A 75 2.56 -1.71 -4.54
CA VAL A 75 2.95 -0.52 -5.31
C VAL A 75 3.86 0.39 -4.50
N ARG A 76 4.58 1.27 -5.20
CA ARG A 76 5.37 2.35 -4.58
C ARG A 76 4.72 3.71 -4.80
N VAL A 77 4.82 4.58 -3.81
CA VAL A 77 4.49 6.00 -3.92
C VAL A 77 5.67 6.84 -3.41
N SER A 78 5.88 7.99 -4.03
CA SER A 78 7.00 8.91 -3.75
C SER A 78 6.60 10.17 -2.97
N ASP A 79 5.31 10.31 -2.62
CA ASP A 79 4.79 11.44 -1.85
C ASP A 79 4.17 10.93 -0.54
N MET A 80 5.02 10.77 0.48
CA MET A 80 4.60 10.30 1.80
C MET A 80 3.60 11.25 2.46
N GLN A 81 3.80 12.56 2.30
CA GLN A 81 2.91 13.57 2.89
C GLN A 81 1.48 13.42 2.36
N ARG A 82 1.32 13.26 1.03
CA ARG A 82 0.01 12.99 0.44
C ARG A 82 -0.58 11.65 0.88
N LEU A 83 0.24 10.62 1.03
CA LEU A 83 -0.24 9.34 1.51
C LEU A 83 -0.79 9.46 2.95
N ALA A 84 -0.07 10.15 3.82
CA ALA A 84 -0.49 10.42 5.19
C ALA A 84 -1.78 11.25 5.24
N ASP A 85 -1.88 12.30 4.42
CA ASP A 85 -3.08 13.15 4.30
C ASP A 85 -4.33 12.34 3.89
N ILE A 86 -4.17 11.36 3.00
CA ILE A 86 -5.25 10.48 2.56
C ILE A 86 -5.56 9.42 3.63
N ALA A 87 -4.54 8.85 4.28
CA ALA A 87 -4.66 7.82 5.31
C ALA A 87 -5.20 8.35 6.66
N GLY A 88 -5.31 9.67 6.84
CA GLY A 88 -6.15 10.32 7.86
C GLY A 88 -5.54 10.47 9.24
N ASP A 89 -6.36 10.90 10.22
CA ASP A 89 -6.05 11.52 11.55
C ASP A 89 -5.10 10.77 12.50
N LYS A 90 -4.49 9.67 12.06
CA LYS A 90 -3.26 9.12 12.62
C LYS A 90 -2.02 9.90 12.18
N ALA A 91 -2.16 11.17 11.75
CA ALA A 91 -1.06 11.98 11.24
C ALA A 91 0.18 11.98 12.16
N GLU A 92 -0.01 11.97 13.48
CA GLU A 92 1.08 11.87 14.46
C GLU A 92 1.72 10.47 14.56
N GLU A 93 1.02 9.39 14.17
CA GLU A 93 1.54 8.01 14.04
C GLU A 93 2.01 7.69 12.59
N LEU A 94 1.66 8.56 11.63
CA LEU A 94 1.89 8.40 10.19
C LEU A 94 3.10 9.20 9.67
N GLU A 95 3.71 10.06 10.48
CA GLU A 95 4.92 10.83 10.08
C GLU A 95 6.06 9.92 9.59
N ASP A 96 6.07 8.64 9.98
CA ASP A 96 7.03 7.60 9.56
C ASP A 96 6.35 6.38 8.88
N ALA A 97 5.13 6.53 8.34
CA ALA A 97 4.41 5.42 7.71
C ALA A 97 4.91 5.12 6.29
N HIS A 98 6.05 4.46 6.23
CA HIS A 98 6.68 3.98 5.00
C HIS A 98 5.98 2.76 4.37
N CYS A 99 4.98 2.20 5.05
CA CYS A 99 4.17 1.09 4.56
C CYS A 99 2.73 1.27 5.01
N VAL A 100 1.79 1.02 4.11
CA VAL A 100 0.35 0.97 4.39
C VAL A 100 -0.23 -0.31 3.79
N LEU A 101 -0.98 -1.06 4.60
CA LEU A 101 -1.73 -2.24 4.17
C LEU A 101 -3.21 -1.96 4.13
N ILE A 102 -3.86 -2.55 3.12
CA ILE A 102 -5.31 -2.69 3.03
C ILE A 102 -5.62 -4.16 3.29
N THR A 103 -6.40 -4.44 4.33
CA THR A 103 -6.90 -5.79 4.60
C THR A 103 -8.25 -6.04 3.93
N ASN A 104 -8.55 -7.32 3.70
CA ASN A 104 -9.84 -7.79 3.20
C ASN A 104 -10.98 -7.37 4.16
N PRO A 105 -12.19 -7.09 3.63
CA PRO A 105 -13.36 -6.81 4.46
C PRO A 105 -13.77 -8.03 5.28
N ALA A 106 -14.12 -7.80 6.55
CA ALA A 106 -14.40 -8.86 7.53
C ALA A 106 -15.64 -9.72 7.21
N ASP A 107 -16.55 -9.21 6.38
CA ASP A 107 -17.80 -9.86 5.97
C ASP A 107 -17.72 -10.51 4.59
N GLY A 108 -16.55 -10.46 3.92
CA GLY A 108 -16.39 -10.92 2.54
C GLY A 108 -17.28 -10.15 1.56
N SER A 109 -17.70 -8.93 1.91
CA SER A 109 -18.44 -8.05 1.02
C SER A 109 -17.62 -7.74 -0.23
N TRP A 110 -18.35 -7.39 -1.30
CA TRP A 110 -17.83 -7.23 -2.65
C TRP A 110 -16.54 -6.41 -2.71
N GLU A 111 -15.57 -6.91 -3.47
CA GLU A 111 -14.30 -6.24 -3.73
C GLU A 111 -14.55 -4.81 -4.22
N GLU A 112 -13.88 -3.86 -3.56
CA GLU A 112 -13.99 -2.45 -3.91
C GLU A 112 -13.55 -2.23 -5.37
N PRO A 113 -14.35 -1.59 -6.24
CA PRO A 113 -14.00 -1.42 -7.66
C PRO A 113 -12.70 -0.65 -7.89
N ALA A 114 -12.27 0.16 -6.93
CA ALA A 114 -10.98 0.85 -6.96
C ALA A 114 -9.82 -0.12 -6.70
N LEU A 115 -9.99 -1.04 -5.75
CA LEU A 115 -9.00 -2.05 -5.38
C LEU A 115 -8.81 -3.08 -6.51
N GLU A 116 -9.89 -3.53 -7.14
CA GLU A 116 -9.84 -4.43 -8.32
C GLU A 116 -9.01 -3.81 -9.47
N LYS A 117 -9.18 -2.51 -9.73
CA LYS A 117 -8.38 -1.79 -10.74
C LYS A 117 -6.90 -1.76 -10.39
N LEU A 118 -6.57 -1.65 -9.11
CA LEU A 118 -5.17 -1.67 -8.65
C LEU A 118 -4.56 -3.06 -8.79
N HIS A 119 -5.31 -4.12 -8.50
CA HIS A 119 -4.87 -5.50 -8.76
C HIS A 119 -4.58 -5.72 -10.24
N LEU A 120 -5.50 -5.29 -11.13
CA LEU A 120 -5.30 -5.38 -12.57
C LEU A 120 -4.07 -4.57 -13.02
N PHE A 121 -3.90 -3.35 -12.51
CA PHE A 121 -2.70 -2.55 -12.78
C PHE A 121 -1.42 -3.27 -12.37
N CYS A 122 -1.39 -3.89 -11.18
CA CYS A 122 -0.22 -4.66 -10.72
C CYS A 122 0.01 -5.91 -11.58
N GLU A 123 -1.03 -6.58 -12.06
CA GLU A 123 -0.91 -7.71 -13.00
C GLU A 123 -0.32 -7.26 -14.35
N GLU A 124 -0.82 -6.15 -14.91
CA GLU A 124 -0.33 -5.58 -16.16
C GLU A 124 1.14 -5.14 -16.04
N SER A 125 1.53 -4.51 -14.94
CA SER A 125 2.92 -4.13 -14.67
C SER A 125 3.84 -5.35 -14.54
N ARG A 126 3.40 -6.42 -13.85
CA ARG A 126 4.13 -7.68 -13.75
C ARG A 126 4.42 -8.30 -15.11
N ARG A 127 3.49 -8.22 -16.07
CA ARG A 127 3.69 -8.68 -17.46
C ARG A 127 4.79 -7.90 -18.19
N LEU A 128 5.10 -6.68 -17.74
CA LEU A 128 6.16 -5.83 -18.27
C LEU A 128 7.48 -5.96 -17.48
N ASN A 129 7.57 -6.91 -16.53
CA ASN A 129 8.68 -7.06 -15.58
C ASN A 129 8.84 -5.88 -14.60
N ASP A 130 7.78 -5.10 -14.41
CA ASP A 130 7.71 -4.08 -13.38
C ASP A 130 6.99 -4.67 -12.15
N TRP A 131 7.77 -5.16 -11.20
CA TRP A 131 7.30 -5.95 -10.05
C TRP A 131 6.74 -5.10 -8.90
N VAL A 132 7.19 -3.85 -8.78
CA VAL A 132 6.74 -2.91 -7.73
C VAL A 132 6.48 -1.57 -8.41
N PRO A 133 5.37 -1.46 -9.19
CA PRO A 133 5.11 -0.29 -10.00
C PRO A 133 4.90 0.95 -9.15
N GLU A 134 5.38 2.09 -9.65
CA GLU A 134 5.21 3.39 -8.99
C GLU A 134 3.90 4.06 -9.41
N ILE A 135 3.18 4.63 -8.44
CA ILE A 135 1.96 5.40 -8.63
C ILE A 135 2.13 6.80 -8.07
N SER A 136 1.86 7.82 -8.89
CA SER A 136 1.75 9.20 -8.42
C SER A 136 0.34 9.48 -7.90
N LEU A 137 0.22 9.94 -6.65
CA LEU A 137 -1.04 10.35 -6.05
C LEU A 137 -1.54 11.66 -6.69
N PRO A 138 -2.85 11.79 -7.01
CA PRO A 138 -3.38 12.97 -7.66
C PRO A 138 -3.27 14.22 -6.78
N GLU A 139 -3.16 15.39 -7.40
CA GLU A 139 -3.23 16.67 -6.69
C GLU A 139 -4.62 16.90 -6.09
N ARG A 140 -4.69 17.78 -5.07
CA ARG A 140 -5.91 18.05 -4.31
C ARG A 140 -6.98 18.75 -5.13
#